data_AF-A0A349B604-F1
#
_entry.id   AF-A0A349B604-F1
#
_cell.length_a   1.000
_cell.length_b   1.000
_cell.length_c   1.000
_cell.angle_alpha   90.00
_cell.angle_beta   90.00
_cell.angle_gamma   90.00
#
_symmetry.space_group_name_H-M   'P 1'
#
loop_
_entity.id
_entity.type
_entity.pdbx_description
1 polymer ?
#
loop_
_entity_poly.entity_id
_entity_poly.type
_entity_poly.pdbx_seq_one_letter_code
_entity_poly.pdbx_strand_id
1 'polypeptide(L)'
;MSSGAPGPPARCLEHEDEVAEVRAIGRAIRRRRGSDLPWKAFAVLARTHERVLDLDRGLAALGVPTRMRRQASLLDDPAVRRVLHRLRDDERPLLTALGDALRGDADDPAVIALAEAGEGQRTTDDAMTGRAFVGWAYANLSDDDHEPDAVTISTIHAAKGLEWPVVHIAGCEDGSIPISSARRREARAEEARLLYVAVTRAEQEVTLHWARARTHRGTRRPQTRSPFLEGFEARVAAVTDPPTSTGVPQLAALRAQLRPPEVTDPLLAALRAWRTARARAARTEPATIVPDEVLEEIAVRRPHTRPEIDEVAGLGPARRNRFADELLAVVARAEHAR
;
A
#
# COMPACT_ATOMS: atom_id res chain seq x y z
N MET A 1 -13.12 31.33 -10.41
CA MET A 1 -13.71 30.50 -9.33
C MET A 1 -14.93 29.81 -9.89
N SER A 2 -14.73 28.65 -10.53
CA SER A 2 -15.84 27.84 -11.03
C SER A 2 -16.14 26.80 -9.96
N SER A 3 -17.29 26.93 -9.30
CA SER A 3 -17.85 25.92 -8.42
C SER A 3 -18.12 24.68 -9.27
N GLY A 4 -17.25 23.67 -9.17
CA GLY A 4 -17.44 22.39 -9.83
C GLY A 4 -18.66 21.70 -9.23
N ALA A 5 -19.59 21.30 -10.08
CA ALA A 5 -20.72 20.45 -9.70
C ALA A 5 -20.22 19.20 -8.95
N PRO A 6 -20.98 18.65 -7.98
CA PRO A 6 -20.59 17.43 -7.28
C PRO A 6 -20.26 16.33 -8.30
N GLY A 7 -19.11 15.69 -8.13
CA GLY A 7 -18.71 14.54 -8.94
C GLY A 7 -19.75 13.42 -8.90
N PRO A 8 -19.81 12.54 -9.91
CA PRO A 8 -20.80 11.48 -9.94
C PRO A 8 -20.68 10.57 -8.69
N PRO A 9 -21.81 10.06 -8.18
CA PRO A 9 -21.82 9.31 -6.93
C PRO A 9 -20.98 8.03 -7.03
N ALA A 10 -20.34 7.63 -5.93
CA ALA A 10 -19.68 6.35 -5.83
C ALA A 10 -20.64 5.20 -6.12
N ARG A 11 -20.20 4.21 -6.90
CA ARG A 11 -21.05 3.08 -7.35
C ARG A 11 -20.48 1.74 -6.92
N CYS A 12 -21.34 0.79 -6.58
CA CYS A 12 -20.97 -0.61 -6.46
C CYS A 12 -21.50 -1.40 -7.66
N LEU A 13 -20.64 -2.11 -8.38
CA LEU A 13 -21.02 -2.91 -9.55
C LEU A 13 -20.75 -4.39 -9.30
N GLU A 14 -21.78 -5.20 -9.54
CA GLU A 14 -21.72 -6.66 -9.56
C GLU A 14 -21.33 -7.19 -10.94
N HIS A 15 -20.51 -8.23 -10.98
CA HIS A 15 -20.08 -8.93 -12.19
C HIS A 15 -20.28 -10.44 -12.04
N GLU A 16 -20.47 -11.14 -13.16
CA GLU A 16 -20.65 -12.60 -13.14
C GLU A 16 -19.40 -13.33 -12.63
N ASP A 17 -18.23 -12.91 -13.11
CA ASP A 17 -16.94 -13.51 -12.80
C ASP A 17 -15.79 -12.48 -12.89
N GLU A 18 -14.57 -12.94 -12.61
CA GLU A 18 -13.35 -12.13 -12.67
C GLU A 18 -13.06 -11.55 -14.07
N VAL A 19 -13.48 -12.23 -15.13
CA VAL A 19 -13.25 -11.79 -16.51
C VAL A 19 -14.24 -10.68 -16.87
N ALA A 20 -15.50 -10.83 -16.46
CA ALA A 20 -16.54 -9.82 -16.61
C ALA A 20 -16.19 -8.54 -15.86
N GLU A 21 -15.65 -8.66 -14.63
CA GLU A 21 -15.15 -7.53 -13.84
C GLU A 21 -14.07 -6.74 -14.59
N VAL A 22 -13.00 -7.42 -15.03
CA VAL A 22 -11.90 -6.78 -15.77
C VAL A 22 -12.42 -6.09 -17.04
N ARG A 23 -13.29 -6.77 -17.81
CA ARG A 23 -13.92 -6.20 -19.01
C ARG A 23 -14.77 -4.98 -18.69
N ALA A 24 -15.47 -4.98 -17.57
CA ALA A 24 -16.29 -3.84 -17.15
C ALA A 24 -15.41 -2.64 -16.77
N ILE A 25 -14.32 -2.86 -16.03
CA ILE A 25 -13.32 -1.84 -15.68
C ILE A 25 -12.71 -1.24 -16.95
N GLY A 26 -12.17 -2.07 -17.85
CA GLY A 26 -11.54 -1.60 -19.08
C GLY A 26 -12.50 -0.81 -19.99
N ARG A 27 -13.77 -1.24 -20.07
CA ARG A 27 -14.83 -0.50 -20.79
C ARG A 27 -15.18 0.83 -20.10
N ALA A 28 -15.22 0.87 -18.78
CA ALA A 28 -15.50 2.09 -18.03
C ALA A 28 -14.40 3.15 -18.24
N ILE A 29 -13.13 2.75 -18.10
CA ILE A 29 -11.98 3.62 -18.33
C ILE A 29 -12.02 4.19 -19.76
N ARG A 30 -12.22 3.34 -20.78
CA ARG A 30 -12.30 3.79 -22.18
C ARG A 30 -13.42 4.76 -22.47
N ARG A 31 -14.60 4.52 -21.88
CA ARG A 31 -15.75 5.43 -22.06
C ARG A 31 -15.52 6.78 -21.39
N ARG A 32 -14.78 6.80 -20.28
CA ARG A 32 -14.56 8.02 -19.50
C ARG A 32 -13.34 8.83 -19.95
N ARG A 33 -12.35 8.17 -20.55
CA ARG A 33 -11.15 8.81 -21.12
C ARG A 33 -11.53 9.86 -22.16
N GLY A 34 -10.82 10.98 -22.12
CA GLY A 34 -10.95 12.09 -23.06
C GLY A 34 -9.69 12.96 -23.03
N SER A 35 -9.76 14.16 -23.60
CA SER A 35 -8.67 15.15 -23.49
C SER A 35 -8.34 15.48 -22.04
N ASP A 36 -9.37 15.54 -21.18
CA ASP A 36 -9.25 16.03 -19.81
C ASP A 36 -8.92 14.92 -18.81
N LEU A 37 -9.05 13.66 -19.23
CA LEU A 37 -8.74 12.47 -18.45
C LEU A 37 -7.87 11.53 -19.31
N PRO A 38 -6.54 11.74 -19.35
CA PRO A 38 -5.60 10.82 -20.00
C PRO A 38 -5.53 9.49 -19.24
N TRP A 39 -4.84 8.46 -19.76
CA TRP A 39 -4.79 7.15 -19.10
C TRP A 39 -4.23 7.21 -17.68
N LYS A 40 -3.23 8.07 -17.44
CA LYS A 40 -2.64 8.31 -16.12
C LYS A 40 -3.61 8.89 -15.08
N ALA A 41 -4.76 9.43 -15.52
CA ALA A 41 -5.81 9.92 -14.63
C ALA A 41 -6.63 8.79 -13.98
N PHE A 42 -6.40 7.54 -14.38
CA PHE A 42 -7.10 6.37 -13.88
C PHE A 42 -6.19 5.50 -13.03
N ALA A 43 -6.74 4.99 -11.93
CA ALA A 43 -6.13 3.93 -11.14
C ALA A 43 -7.09 2.76 -10.90
N VAL A 44 -6.53 1.55 -10.89
CA VAL A 44 -7.22 0.32 -10.51
C VAL A 44 -6.52 -0.27 -9.29
N LEU A 45 -7.24 -0.34 -8.18
CA LEU A 45 -6.73 -0.77 -6.89
C LEU A 45 -7.30 -2.13 -6.51
N ALA A 46 -6.47 -3.01 -5.97
CA ALA A 46 -6.89 -4.30 -5.44
C ALA A 46 -6.24 -4.62 -4.09
N ARG A 47 -6.80 -5.57 -3.34
CA ARG A 47 -6.29 -5.89 -2.01
C ARG A 47 -4.96 -6.65 -2.03
N THR A 48 -4.79 -7.59 -2.95
CA THR A 48 -3.65 -8.51 -2.99
C THR A 48 -2.82 -8.32 -4.25
N HIS A 49 -1.53 -8.67 -4.18
CA HIS A 49 -0.63 -8.57 -5.32
C HIS A 49 -1.02 -9.50 -6.48
N GLU A 50 -1.49 -10.71 -6.18
CA GLU A 50 -2.03 -11.64 -7.19
C GLU A 50 -3.17 -10.99 -8.00
N ARG A 51 -4.08 -10.28 -7.32
CA ARG A 51 -5.17 -9.56 -8.01
C ARG A 51 -4.66 -8.43 -8.89
N VAL A 52 -3.64 -7.69 -8.46
CA VAL A 52 -3.00 -6.64 -9.28
C VAL A 52 -2.43 -7.25 -10.56
N LEU A 53 -1.74 -8.39 -10.49
CA LEU A 53 -1.18 -9.08 -11.66
C LEU A 53 -2.27 -9.51 -12.65
N ASP A 54 -3.39 -10.05 -12.15
CA ASP A 54 -4.49 -10.49 -13.02
C ASP A 54 -5.22 -9.31 -13.69
N LEU A 55 -5.40 -8.21 -12.96
CA LEU A 55 -5.99 -6.98 -13.49
C LEU A 55 -5.10 -6.37 -14.57
N ASP A 56 -3.80 -6.30 -14.32
CA ASP A 56 -2.80 -5.80 -15.27
C ASP A 56 -2.85 -6.60 -16.58
N ARG A 57 -2.68 -7.93 -16.52
CA ARG A 57 -2.76 -8.81 -17.70
C ARG A 57 -4.08 -8.68 -18.43
N GLY A 58 -5.19 -8.66 -17.69
CA GLY A 58 -6.52 -8.64 -18.27
C GLY A 58 -6.87 -7.30 -18.94
N LEU A 59 -6.46 -6.18 -18.37
CA LEU A 59 -6.63 -4.85 -18.96
C LEU A 59 -5.69 -4.65 -20.16
N ALA A 60 -4.44 -5.10 -20.06
CA ALA A 60 -3.48 -5.10 -21.17
C ALA A 60 -4.01 -5.92 -22.37
N ALA A 61 -4.57 -7.11 -22.12
CA ALA A 61 -5.20 -7.95 -23.15
C ALA A 61 -6.42 -7.28 -23.81
N LEU A 62 -7.07 -6.36 -23.11
CA LEU A 62 -8.14 -5.54 -23.70
C LEU A 62 -7.60 -4.40 -24.54
N GLY A 63 -6.31 -4.06 -24.48
CA GLY A 63 -5.66 -2.91 -25.12
C GLY A 63 -5.73 -1.62 -24.29
N VAL A 64 -5.82 -1.73 -22.97
CA VAL A 64 -5.68 -0.60 -22.04
C VAL A 64 -4.21 -0.55 -21.63
N PRO A 65 -3.47 0.56 -21.87
CA PRO A 65 -2.09 0.67 -21.40
C PRO A 65 -2.12 0.70 -19.87
N THR A 66 -1.42 -0.25 -19.26
CA THR A 66 -1.31 -0.37 -17.81
C THR A 66 0.12 -0.21 -17.36
N ARG A 67 0.28 0.26 -16.14
CA ARG A 67 1.55 0.26 -15.43
C ARG A 67 1.33 -0.28 -14.03
N MET A 68 2.16 -1.23 -13.62
CA MET A 68 2.20 -1.68 -12.24
C MET A 68 3.13 -0.78 -11.46
N ARG A 69 2.63 -0.15 -10.39
CA ARG A 69 3.49 0.61 -9.49
C ARG A 69 4.25 -0.38 -8.60
N ARG A 70 5.54 -0.60 -8.87
CA ARG A 70 6.44 -1.36 -7.98
C ARG A 70 6.74 -0.49 -6.74
N GLN A 71 6.89 -1.13 -5.58
CA GLN A 71 7.01 -0.45 -4.29
C GLN A 71 8.39 0.17 -4.00
N ALA A 72 9.31 0.21 -4.96
CA ALA A 72 10.57 0.95 -4.86
C ALA A 72 11.05 1.33 -6.27
N SER A 73 11.53 2.57 -6.44
CA SER A 73 12.27 2.98 -7.63
C SER A 73 13.47 2.04 -7.83
N LEU A 74 13.91 1.82 -9.08
CA LEU A 74 15.17 1.10 -9.33
C LEU A 74 16.32 1.72 -8.50
N LEU A 75 16.31 3.03 -8.35
CA LEU A 75 17.29 3.81 -7.57
C LEU A 75 17.17 3.63 -6.05
N ASP A 76 16.03 3.13 -5.57
CA ASP A 76 15.81 2.83 -4.15
C ASP A 76 16.26 1.41 -3.76
N ASP A 77 16.55 0.55 -4.74
CA ASP A 77 17.02 -0.80 -4.47
C ASP A 77 18.39 -0.77 -3.74
N PRO A 78 18.54 -1.46 -2.58
CA PRO A 78 19.77 -1.45 -1.81
C PRO A 78 21.00 -1.93 -2.59
N ALA A 79 20.84 -2.87 -3.54
CA ALA A 79 21.93 -3.35 -4.40
C ALA A 79 22.31 -2.28 -5.42
N VAL A 80 21.32 -1.65 -6.07
CA VAL A 80 21.55 -0.52 -6.99
C VAL A 80 22.24 0.65 -6.30
N ARG A 81 21.83 1.01 -5.07
CA ARG A 81 22.48 2.09 -4.29
C ARG A 81 23.94 1.78 -3.99
N ARG A 82 24.30 0.52 -3.71
CA ARG A 82 25.71 0.11 -3.51
C ARG A 82 26.53 0.24 -4.78
N VAL A 83 25.97 -0.13 -5.93
CA VAL A 83 26.63 0.01 -7.25
C VAL A 83 26.84 1.49 -7.58
N LEU A 84 25.78 2.31 -7.49
CA LEU A 84 25.85 3.76 -7.76
C LEU A 84 26.82 4.48 -6.81
N HIS A 85 26.88 4.07 -5.53
CA HIS A 85 27.83 4.62 -4.58
C HIS A 85 29.29 4.34 -4.99
N ARG A 86 29.59 3.16 -5.55
CA ARG A 86 30.93 2.82 -6.06
C ARG A 86 31.30 3.62 -7.31
N LEU A 87 30.32 3.93 -8.15
CA LEU A 87 30.52 4.68 -9.40
C LEU A 87 30.61 6.20 -9.21
N ARG A 88 30.11 6.73 -8.08
CA ARG A 88 29.91 8.17 -7.86
C ARG A 88 31.16 9.02 -8.10
N ASP A 89 32.32 8.48 -7.76
CA ASP A 89 33.60 9.19 -7.83
C ASP A 89 34.55 8.54 -8.87
N ASP A 90 34.03 7.68 -9.77
CA ASP A 90 34.82 6.94 -10.76
C ASP A 90 34.86 7.66 -12.13
N GLU A 91 36.02 8.18 -12.49
CA GLU A 91 36.25 8.91 -13.74
C GLU A 91 36.66 8.00 -14.91
N ARG A 92 36.73 6.67 -14.72
CA ARG A 92 37.06 5.73 -15.80
C ARG A 92 35.87 5.58 -16.76
N PRO A 93 36.11 5.12 -18.01
CA PRO A 93 35.04 4.79 -18.94
C PRO A 93 34.01 3.84 -18.33
N LEU A 94 32.72 4.06 -18.64
CA LEU A 94 31.59 3.40 -17.98
C LEU A 94 31.78 1.88 -17.90
N LEU A 95 32.13 1.19 -19.00
CA LEU A 95 32.25 -0.27 -19.00
C LEU A 95 33.26 -0.79 -17.98
N THR A 96 34.40 -0.10 -17.87
CA THR A 96 35.45 -0.46 -16.92
C THR A 96 34.99 -0.20 -15.49
N ALA A 97 34.39 0.97 -15.24
CA ALA A 97 33.88 1.33 -13.92
C ALA A 97 32.74 0.40 -13.48
N LEU A 98 31.80 0.12 -14.37
CA LEU A 98 30.63 -0.73 -14.14
C LEU A 98 31.04 -2.18 -13.92
N GLY A 99 31.94 -2.75 -14.73
CA GLY A 99 32.45 -4.11 -14.52
C GLY A 99 33.05 -4.33 -13.12
N ASP A 100 33.73 -3.33 -12.57
CA ASP A 100 34.25 -3.36 -11.20
C ASP A 100 33.15 -3.11 -10.15
N ALA A 101 32.24 -2.18 -10.43
CA ALA A 101 31.14 -1.80 -9.55
C ALA A 101 29.99 -2.82 -9.52
N LEU A 102 29.95 -3.82 -10.40
CA LEU A 102 28.97 -4.90 -10.35
C LEU A 102 29.46 -6.09 -9.51
N ARG A 103 30.76 -6.18 -9.19
CA ARG A 103 31.30 -7.29 -8.42
C ARG A 103 30.59 -7.43 -7.07
N GLY A 104 30.14 -8.65 -6.77
CA GLY A 104 29.42 -8.98 -5.54
C GLY A 104 27.90 -8.81 -5.61
N ASP A 105 27.38 -8.08 -6.60
CA ASP A 105 25.94 -7.85 -6.81
C ASP A 105 25.48 -8.25 -8.24
N ALA A 106 26.34 -8.88 -9.03
CA ALA A 106 26.13 -9.12 -10.46
C ALA A 106 24.91 -10.00 -10.80
N ASP A 107 24.51 -10.87 -9.88
CA ASP A 107 23.35 -11.76 -10.03
C ASP A 107 22.03 -11.11 -9.57
N ASP A 108 22.09 -9.89 -9.00
CA ASP A 108 20.90 -9.19 -8.53
C ASP A 108 20.09 -8.63 -9.72
N PRO A 109 18.79 -8.94 -9.83
CA PRO A 109 17.96 -8.50 -10.96
C PRO A 109 17.87 -6.98 -11.16
N ALA A 110 17.91 -6.19 -10.08
CA ALA A 110 17.88 -4.74 -10.16
C ALA A 110 19.23 -4.19 -10.67
N VAL A 111 20.32 -4.84 -10.26
CA VAL A 111 21.68 -4.51 -10.72
C VAL A 111 21.88 -4.89 -12.19
N ILE A 112 21.31 -6.00 -12.65
CA ILE A 112 21.27 -6.36 -14.07
C ILE A 112 20.53 -5.28 -14.88
N ALA A 113 19.35 -4.83 -14.41
CA ALA A 113 18.60 -3.78 -15.09
C ALA A 113 19.35 -2.44 -15.15
N LEU A 114 20.08 -2.06 -14.08
CA LEU A 114 20.97 -0.90 -14.10
C LEU A 114 22.11 -1.06 -15.11
N ALA A 115 22.69 -2.26 -15.21
CA ALA A 115 23.78 -2.55 -16.12
C ALA A 115 23.33 -2.49 -17.59
N GLU A 116 22.15 -3.02 -17.90
CA GLU A 116 21.52 -2.92 -19.23
C GLU A 116 21.26 -1.45 -19.61
N ALA A 117 20.79 -0.63 -18.67
CA ALA A 117 20.61 0.80 -18.88
C ALA A 117 21.95 1.52 -19.18
N GLY A 118 23.02 1.14 -18.47
CA GLY A 118 24.38 1.63 -18.72
C GLY A 118 24.91 1.27 -20.11
N GLU A 119 24.76 0.02 -20.53
CA GLU A 119 25.16 -0.41 -21.87
C GLU A 119 24.39 0.34 -22.95
N GLY A 120 23.08 0.51 -22.77
CA GLY A 120 22.23 1.28 -23.68
C GLY A 120 22.71 2.73 -23.83
N GLN A 121 23.03 3.40 -22.72
CA GLN A 121 23.52 4.78 -22.76
C GLN A 121 24.90 4.90 -23.42
N ARG A 122 25.80 3.93 -23.21
CA ARG A 122 27.11 3.91 -23.88
C ARG A 122 27.00 3.89 -25.41
N THR A 123 26.00 3.19 -25.96
CA THR A 123 25.78 3.21 -27.42
C THR A 123 25.45 4.61 -27.96
N THR A 124 24.95 5.50 -27.09
CA THR A 124 24.63 6.89 -27.42
C THR A 124 25.78 7.84 -27.09
N ASP A 125 26.53 7.57 -26.02
CA ASP A 125 27.68 8.35 -25.57
C ASP A 125 28.82 7.43 -25.07
N ASP A 126 29.76 7.13 -25.95
CA ASP A 126 30.89 6.22 -25.67
C ASP A 126 31.96 6.86 -24.76
N ALA A 127 31.88 8.18 -24.51
CA ALA A 127 32.79 8.90 -23.63
C ALA A 127 32.31 8.95 -22.17
N MET A 128 31.13 8.38 -21.87
CA MET A 128 30.54 8.47 -20.54
C MET A 128 31.40 7.75 -19.47
N THR A 129 31.66 8.45 -18.37
CA THR A 129 32.37 7.89 -17.21
C THR A 129 31.41 7.29 -16.18
N GLY A 130 31.93 6.50 -15.25
CA GLY A 130 31.13 5.96 -14.12
C GLY A 130 30.41 7.07 -13.34
N ARG A 131 31.11 8.18 -13.05
CA ARG A 131 30.55 9.37 -12.39
C ARG A 131 29.45 10.04 -13.21
N ALA A 132 29.68 10.23 -14.51
CA ALA A 132 28.69 10.83 -15.40
C ALA A 132 27.41 9.96 -15.49
N PHE A 133 27.59 8.63 -15.51
CA PHE A 133 26.49 7.69 -15.49
C PHE A 133 25.63 7.78 -14.22
N VAL A 134 26.22 8.04 -13.04
CA VAL A 134 25.43 8.25 -11.81
C VAL A 134 24.50 9.45 -11.96
N GLY A 135 25.00 10.58 -12.49
CA GLY A 135 24.17 11.76 -12.75
C GLY A 135 23.06 11.48 -13.76
N TRP A 136 23.40 10.78 -14.84
CA TRP A 136 22.43 10.34 -15.84
C TRP A 136 21.37 9.40 -15.25
N ALA A 137 21.76 8.44 -14.40
CA ALA A 137 20.87 7.47 -13.79
C ALA A 137 19.83 8.16 -12.89
N TYR A 138 20.24 9.13 -12.07
CA TYR A 138 19.29 9.90 -11.27
C TYR A 138 18.38 10.80 -12.13
N ALA A 139 18.84 11.28 -13.28
CA ALA A 139 18.05 12.13 -14.17
C ALA A 139 17.08 11.33 -15.07
N ASN A 140 17.39 10.07 -15.40
CA ASN A 140 16.67 9.30 -16.43
C ASN A 140 16.03 8.01 -15.90
N LEU A 141 16.48 7.51 -14.74
CA LEU A 141 15.93 6.33 -14.08
C LEU A 141 15.15 6.69 -12.80
N SER A 142 14.99 7.99 -12.51
CA SER A 142 14.04 8.45 -11.50
C SER A 142 12.62 8.41 -12.07
N ASP A 143 11.66 7.99 -11.26
CA ASP A 143 10.28 7.67 -11.68
C ASP A 143 9.44 8.90 -12.12
N ASP A 144 9.98 10.12 -12.15
CA ASP A 144 9.15 11.33 -12.17
C ASP A 144 8.89 11.97 -13.55
N ASP A 145 9.70 11.77 -14.60
CA ASP A 145 9.54 12.59 -15.84
C ASP A 145 9.31 11.84 -17.18
N HIS A 146 9.28 10.50 -17.20
CA HIS A 146 9.06 9.73 -18.45
C HIS A 146 7.99 8.63 -18.34
N GLU A 147 7.11 8.69 -17.33
CA GLU A 147 6.07 7.67 -17.21
C GLU A 147 5.10 7.73 -18.41
N PRO A 148 4.99 6.64 -19.20
CA PRO A 148 4.08 6.60 -20.33
C PRO A 148 2.64 6.78 -19.85
N ASP A 149 1.80 7.45 -20.67
CA ASP A 149 0.38 7.65 -20.37
C ASP A 149 -0.34 6.30 -20.27
N ALA A 150 -0.47 5.79 -19.03
CA ALA A 150 -0.98 4.47 -18.73
C ALA A 150 -1.77 4.45 -17.41
N VAL A 151 -2.73 3.55 -17.33
CA VAL A 151 -3.55 3.31 -16.14
C VAL A 151 -2.69 2.71 -15.03
N THR A 152 -2.74 3.30 -13.85
CA THR A 152 -2.00 2.78 -12.69
C THR A 152 -2.71 1.57 -12.11
N ILE A 153 -2.04 0.42 -12.04
CA ILE A 153 -2.52 -0.77 -11.31
C ILE A 153 -1.69 -0.93 -10.03
N SER A 154 -2.35 -0.98 -8.87
CA SER A 154 -1.65 -1.02 -7.59
C SER A 154 -2.42 -1.78 -6.52
N THR A 155 -1.71 -2.20 -5.46
CA THR A 155 -2.38 -2.61 -4.24
C THR A 155 -2.94 -1.39 -3.49
N ILE A 156 -3.97 -1.61 -2.66
CA ILE A 156 -4.52 -0.56 -1.79
C ILE A 156 -3.44 0.03 -0.86
N HIS A 157 -2.51 -0.79 -0.36
CA HIS A 157 -1.42 -0.34 0.52
C HIS A 157 -0.44 0.59 -0.20
N ALA A 158 -0.02 0.21 -1.41
CA ALA A 158 0.93 0.96 -2.20
C ALA A 158 0.34 2.25 -2.81
N ALA A 159 -0.99 2.41 -2.77
CA ALA A 159 -1.69 3.62 -3.17
C ALA A 159 -1.77 4.69 -2.08
N LYS A 160 -1.29 4.41 -0.86
CA LYS A 160 -1.34 5.38 0.25
C LYS A 160 -0.56 6.65 -0.11
N GLY A 161 -1.20 7.80 0.06
CA GLY A 161 -0.61 9.11 -0.23
C GLY A 161 -0.65 9.53 -1.70
N LEU A 162 -1.25 8.71 -2.56
CA LEU A 162 -1.47 9.03 -3.98
C LEU A 162 -2.94 9.31 -4.24
N GLU A 163 -3.25 10.11 -5.25
CA GLU A 163 -4.61 10.48 -5.61
C GLU A 163 -4.74 10.50 -7.14
N TRP A 164 -5.93 10.15 -7.64
CA TRP A 164 -6.26 10.14 -9.05
C TRP A 164 -7.67 10.68 -9.27
N PRO A 165 -7.93 11.34 -10.40
CA PRO A 165 -9.28 11.74 -10.78
C PRO A 165 -10.30 10.60 -10.71
N VAL A 166 -9.97 9.43 -11.26
CA VAL A 166 -10.88 8.27 -11.33
C VAL A 166 -10.22 7.02 -10.75
N VAL A 167 -10.88 6.37 -9.79
CA VAL A 167 -10.40 5.14 -9.15
C VAL A 167 -11.42 4.00 -9.28
N HIS A 168 -10.94 2.85 -9.72
CA HIS A 168 -11.67 1.58 -9.68
C HIS A 168 -11.09 0.69 -8.58
N ILE A 169 -11.92 0.22 -7.65
CA ILE A 169 -11.52 -0.73 -6.61
C ILE A 169 -12.08 -2.09 -7.00
N ALA A 170 -11.20 -3.03 -7.32
CA ALA A 170 -11.56 -4.37 -7.76
C ALA A 170 -11.52 -5.38 -6.61
N GLY A 171 -12.31 -6.45 -6.73
CA GLY A 171 -12.29 -7.53 -5.75
C GLY A 171 -12.93 -7.21 -4.40
N CYS A 172 -14.02 -6.43 -4.41
CA CYS A 172 -14.80 -6.12 -3.20
C CYS A 172 -15.72 -7.29 -2.78
N GLU A 173 -15.13 -8.47 -2.59
CA GLU A 173 -15.79 -9.69 -2.08
C GLU A 173 -15.39 -10.01 -0.64
N ASP A 174 -16.26 -10.68 0.13
CA ASP A 174 -15.87 -11.23 1.44
C ASP A 174 -14.82 -12.33 1.27
N GLY A 175 -13.69 -12.19 1.98
CA GLY A 175 -12.50 -13.01 1.80
C GLY A 175 -11.40 -12.36 0.94
N SER A 176 -11.74 -11.33 0.16
CA SER A 176 -10.80 -10.43 -0.52
C SER A 176 -10.74 -9.07 0.16
N ILE A 177 -11.87 -8.36 0.26
CA ILE A 177 -12.02 -7.12 1.04
C ILE A 177 -13.26 -7.30 1.92
N PRO A 178 -13.13 -7.62 3.21
CA PRO A 178 -11.88 -7.85 3.93
C PRO A 178 -11.20 -9.15 3.53
N ILE A 179 -9.87 -9.18 3.64
CA ILE A 179 -9.10 -10.40 3.39
C ILE A 179 -9.48 -11.51 4.38
N SER A 180 -9.51 -12.76 3.90
CA SER A 180 -9.95 -13.93 4.70
C SER A 180 -9.18 -14.16 6.02
N SER A 181 -7.96 -13.66 6.13
CA SER A 181 -7.16 -13.71 7.37
C SER A 181 -7.62 -12.70 8.42
N ALA A 182 -8.35 -11.64 8.03
CA ALA A 182 -8.93 -10.66 8.94
C ALA A 182 -10.18 -11.22 9.63
N ARG A 183 -9.97 -12.12 10.60
CA ARG A 183 -11.06 -12.79 11.33
C ARG A 183 -11.47 -12.07 12.61
N ARG A 184 -10.52 -11.39 13.25
CA ARG A 184 -10.76 -10.63 14.49
C ARG A 184 -11.37 -9.28 14.16
N ARG A 185 -12.11 -8.70 15.11
CA ARG A 185 -12.78 -7.41 14.95
C ARG A 185 -11.80 -6.29 14.60
N GLU A 186 -10.62 -6.29 15.22
CA GLU A 186 -9.58 -5.29 15.01
C GLU A 186 -9.00 -5.40 13.59
N ALA A 187 -8.75 -6.63 13.12
CA ALA A 187 -8.30 -6.88 11.75
C ALA A 187 -9.39 -6.51 10.72
N ARG A 188 -10.66 -6.80 11.00
CA ARG A 188 -11.80 -6.35 10.17
C ARG A 188 -11.89 -4.82 10.14
N ALA A 189 -11.67 -4.15 11.27
CA ALA A 189 -11.64 -2.69 11.33
C ALA A 189 -10.47 -2.11 10.53
N GLU A 190 -9.30 -2.75 10.56
CA GLU A 190 -8.16 -2.35 9.72
C GLU A 190 -8.46 -2.52 8.22
N GLU A 191 -9.07 -3.63 7.82
CA GLU A 191 -9.51 -3.81 6.43
C GLU A 191 -10.54 -2.77 5.99
N ALA A 192 -11.44 -2.35 6.90
CA ALA A 192 -12.35 -1.24 6.64
C ALA A 192 -11.61 0.09 6.48
N ARG A 193 -10.55 0.35 7.27
CA ARG A 193 -9.68 1.53 7.09
C ARG A 193 -8.93 1.48 5.76
N LEU A 194 -8.46 0.31 5.34
CA LEU A 194 -7.81 0.13 4.04
C LEU A 194 -8.77 0.42 2.89
N LEU A 195 -10.01 -0.08 2.95
CA LEU A 195 -11.04 0.26 1.96
C LEU A 195 -11.34 1.76 1.96
N TYR A 196 -11.43 2.40 3.13
CA TYR A 196 -11.58 3.85 3.24
C TYR A 196 -10.40 4.61 2.59
N VAL A 197 -9.16 4.17 2.83
CA VAL A 197 -7.99 4.75 2.17
C VAL A 197 -8.11 4.62 0.66
N ALA A 198 -8.48 3.44 0.14
CA ALA A 198 -8.67 3.21 -1.29
C ALA A 198 -9.74 4.15 -1.89
N VAL A 199 -10.89 4.29 -1.24
CA VAL A 199 -12.00 5.15 -1.69
C VAL A 199 -11.56 6.61 -1.73
N THR A 200 -10.83 7.06 -0.72
CA THR A 200 -10.34 8.46 -0.64
C THR A 200 -9.15 8.75 -1.55
N ARG A 201 -8.66 7.79 -2.34
CA ARG A 201 -7.67 8.10 -3.39
C ARG A 201 -8.34 8.68 -4.64
N ALA A 202 -9.67 8.60 -4.75
CA ALA A 202 -10.42 9.22 -5.83
C ALA A 202 -10.68 10.70 -5.54
N GLU A 203 -10.31 11.56 -6.49
CA GLU A 203 -10.62 13.00 -6.41
C GLU A 203 -12.03 13.29 -6.95
N GLN A 204 -12.47 12.58 -8.00
CA GLN A 204 -13.72 12.86 -8.70
C GLN A 204 -14.66 11.66 -8.69
N GLU A 205 -14.18 10.47 -9.06
CA GLU A 205 -15.04 9.30 -9.28
C GLU A 205 -14.44 8.03 -8.67
N VAL A 206 -15.28 7.27 -7.95
CA VAL A 206 -14.89 5.96 -7.43
C VAL A 206 -15.93 4.89 -7.77
N THR A 207 -15.49 3.75 -8.30
CA THR A 207 -16.36 2.60 -8.54
C THR A 207 -15.77 1.36 -7.86
N LEU A 208 -16.60 0.67 -7.08
CA LEU A 208 -16.24 -0.56 -6.38
C LEU A 208 -16.83 -1.74 -7.17
N HIS A 209 -16.02 -2.75 -7.44
CA HIS A 209 -16.36 -3.89 -8.26
C HIS A 209 -16.30 -5.18 -7.43
N TRP A 210 -17.27 -6.06 -7.63
CA TRP A 210 -17.23 -7.41 -7.06
C TRP A 210 -17.77 -8.44 -8.04
N ALA A 211 -17.21 -9.65 -8.04
CA ALA A 211 -17.59 -10.75 -8.90
C ALA A 211 -18.33 -11.85 -8.11
N ARG A 212 -19.36 -12.48 -8.69
CA ARG A 212 -20.12 -13.58 -8.04
C ARG A 212 -19.36 -14.90 -7.98
N ALA A 213 -18.36 -15.07 -8.82
CA ALA A 213 -17.52 -16.25 -8.85
C ALA A 213 -16.08 -15.88 -9.21
N ARG A 214 -15.13 -16.64 -8.67
CA ARG A 214 -13.71 -16.54 -9.04
C ARG A 214 -13.06 -17.89 -9.17
N THR A 215 -12.17 -18.05 -10.15
CA THR A 215 -11.30 -19.21 -10.28
C THR A 215 -10.06 -19.01 -9.42
N HIS A 216 -9.83 -19.92 -8.47
CA HIS A 216 -8.65 -19.92 -7.62
C HIS A 216 -8.01 -21.31 -7.67
N ARG A 217 -6.74 -21.39 -8.10
CA ARG A 217 -5.99 -22.65 -8.31
C ARG A 217 -6.76 -23.67 -9.16
N GLY A 218 -7.37 -23.20 -10.25
CA GLY A 218 -8.13 -24.04 -11.19
C GLY A 218 -9.54 -24.44 -10.72
N THR A 219 -9.94 -24.10 -9.50
CA THR A 219 -11.30 -24.36 -9.00
C THR A 219 -12.12 -23.07 -9.00
N ARG A 220 -13.26 -23.07 -9.69
CA ARG A 220 -14.24 -21.97 -9.64
C ARG A 220 -14.99 -22.01 -8.31
N ARG A 221 -14.97 -20.91 -7.58
CA ARG A 221 -15.63 -20.77 -6.27
C ARG A 221 -16.61 -19.59 -6.31
N PRO A 222 -17.85 -19.77 -5.80
CA PRO A 222 -18.74 -18.65 -5.59
C PRO A 222 -18.12 -17.67 -4.59
N GLN A 223 -18.39 -16.38 -4.79
CA GLN A 223 -18.01 -15.31 -3.89
C GLN A 223 -19.25 -14.60 -3.37
N THR A 224 -19.13 -14.05 -2.18
CA THR A 224 -20.16 -13.19 -1.58
C THR A 224 -19.70 -11.74 -1.63
N ARG A 225 -20.66 -10.83 -1.79
CA ARG A 225 -20.40 -9.38 -1.76
C ARG A 225 -19.74 -9.01 -0.43
N SER A 226 -18.78 -8.08 -0.47
CA SER A 226 -18.15 -7.59 0.75
C SER A 226 -19.16 -6.99 1.72
N PRO A 227 -19.09 -7.31 3.03
CA PRO A 227 -19.94 -6.70 4.04
C PRO A 227 -19.71 -5.18 4.16
N PHE A 228 -18.56 -4.66 3.73
CA PHE A 228 -18.27 -3.22 3.77
C PHE A 228 -19.04 -2.41 2.72
N LEU A 229 -19.64 -3.06 1.72
CA LEU A 229 -20.49 -2.39 0.74
C LEU A 229 -21.93 -2.19 1.24
N GLU A 230 -22.28 -2.75 2.39
CA GLU A 230 -23.62 -2.58 2.98
C GLU A 230 -23.83 -1.13 3.45
N GLY A 231 -24.87 -0.49 2.92
CA GLY A 231 -25.14 0.93 3.16
C GLY A 231 -24.11 1.90 2.58
N PHE A 232 -23.11 1.44 1.84
CA PHE A 232 -22.07 2.28 1.24
C PHE A 232 -22.68 3.30 0.26
N GLU A 233 -23.51 2.84 -0.67
CA GLU A 233 -24.16 3.70 -1.66
C GLU A 233 -25.11 4.71 -1.01
N ALA A 234 -25.89 4.28 -0.01
CA ALA A 234 -26.78 5.17 0.74
C ALA A 234 -26.02 6.27 1.51
N ARG A 235 -24.87 5.92 2.12
CA ARG A 235 -24.02 6.89 2.83
C ARG A 235 -23.34 7.87 1.88
N VAL A 236 -22.96 7.43 0.68
CA VAL A 236 -22.39 8.33 -0.34
C VAL A 236 -23.46 9.26 -0.92
N ALA A 237 -24.67 8.74 -1.20
CA ALA A 237 -25.79 9.54 -1.66
C ALA A 237 -26.27 10.58 -0.62
N ALA A 238 -26.10 10.31 0.68
CA ALA A 238 -26.42 11.29 1.73
C ALA A 238 -25.43 12.47 1.80
N VAL A 239 -24.23 12.34 1.21
CA VAL A 239 -23.19 13.38 1.19
C VAL A 239 -23.34 14.32 -0.02
N THR A 240 -24.14 13.97 -1.03
CA THR A 240 -24.31 14.76 -2.26
C THR A 240 -25.23 15.98 -2.12
N ASP A 241 -25.88 16.20 -0.96
CA ASP A 241 -26.47 17.50 -0.64
C ASP A 241 -25.37 18.43 -0.08
N PRO A 242 -25.05 19.55 -0.75
CA PRO A 242 -23.95 20.40 -0.31
C PRO A 242 -24.35 21.18 0.96
N PRO A 243 -23.65 21.06 2.10
CA PRO A 243 -23.70 22.09 3.10
C PRO A 243 -22.94 23.31 2.57
N THR A 244 -23.61 24.46 2.63
CA THR A 244 -23.16 25.78 2.18
C THR A 244 -21.74 26.11 2.65
N SER A 245 -20.97 26.73 1.74
CA SER A 245 -19.56 27.10 1.86
C SER A 245 -19.11 27.65 3.22
N THR A 246 -18.00 27.14 3.75
CA THR A 246 -16.81 27.91 4.19
C THR A 246 -15.69 26.94 4.55
N GLY A 247 -14.48 27.22 4.08
CA GLY A 247 -13.38 26.27 4.00
C GLY A 247 -12.62 26.01 5.29
N VAL A 248 -12.08 24.79 5.35
CA VAL A 248 -10.88 24.31 6.10
C VAL A 248 -11.03 23.75 7.53
N PRO A 249 -12.02 24.06 8.41
CA PRO A 249 -12.16 23.36 9.69
C PRO A 249 -13.14 22.16 9.73
N GLN A 250 -14.00 21.93 8.73
CA GLN A 250 -15.01 20.84 8.80
C GLN A 250 -14.47 19.41 8.65
N LEU A 251 -13.36 19.18 7.94
CA LEU A 251 -12.80 17.81 7.79
C LEU A 251 -12.27 17.26 9.12
N ALA A 252 -11.80 18.13 10.02
CA ALA A 252 -11.38 17.75 11.37
C ALA A 252 -12.59 17.42 12.27
N ALA A 253 -13.67 18.20 12.18
CA ALA A 253 -14.92 17.95 12.92
C ALA A 253 -15.64 16.69 12.42
N LEU A 254 -15.66 16.45 11.10
CA LEU A 254 -16.21 15.24 10.49
C LEU A 254 -15.36 14.00 10.80
N ARG A 255 -14.02 14.13 10.85
CA ARG A 255 -13.10 13.08 11.34
C ARG A 255 -13.30 12.73 12.82
N ALA A 256 -13.66 13.71 13.65
CA ALA A 256 -13.96 13.49 15.06
C ALA A 256 -15.33 12.82 15.28
N GLN A 257 -16.32 13.13 14.45
CA GLN A 257 -17.69 12.61 14.55
C GLN A 257 -17.88 11.22 13.90
N LEU A 258 -17.09 10.88 12.88
CA LEU A 258 -17.14 9.59 12.16
C LEU A 258 -16.10 8.57 12.64
N ARG A 259 -15.35 8.88 13.69
CA ARG A 259 -14.42 7.93 14.32
C ARG A 259 -15.28 6.77 14.88
N PRO A 260 -15.12 5.51 14.40
CA PRO A 260 -15.76 4.38 15.06
C PRO A 260 -15.29 4.35 16.51
N PRO A 261 -16.11 3.90 17.48
CA PRO A 261 -15.64 3.76 18.85
C PRO A 261 -14.37 2.92 18.82
N GLU A 262 -13.29 3.53 19.30
CA GLU A 262 -12.00 2.87 19.47
C GLU A 262 -12.27 1.74 20.47
N VAL A 263 -12.56 0.53 19.98
CA VAL A 263 -12.46 -0.65 20.84
C VAL A 263 -10.99 -0.99 20.93
N THR A 264 -10.28 -0.06 21.54
CA THR A 264 -8.93 -0.24 22.03
C THR A 264 -9.03 -1.35 23.04
N ASP A 265 -8.38 -2.49 22.83
CA ASP A 265 -8.09 -3.37 23.97
C ASP A 265 -7.32 -2.50 24.97
N PRO A 266 -7.87 -2.22 26.18
CA PRO A 266 -7.22 -1.34 27.15
C PRO A 266 -5.79 -1.80 27.46
N LEU A 267 -5.54 -3.11 27.36
CA LEU A 267 -4.23 -3.70 27.51
C LEU A 267 -3.27 -3.32 26.37
N LEU A 268 -3.71 -3.36 25.11
CA LEU A 268 -2.85 -2.99 23.98
C LEU A 268 -2.48 -1.49 24.02
N ALA A 269 -3.43 -0.63 24.43
CA ALA A 269 -3.10 0.78 24.68
C ALA A 269 -2.10 0.97 25.82
N ALA A 270 -2.26 0.25 26.93
CA ALA A 270 -1.33 0.30 28.05
C ALA A 270 0.08 -0.19 27.65
N LEU A 271 0.17 -1.23 26.84
CA LEU A 271 1.43 -1.77 26.29
C LEU A 271 2.11 -0.79 25.34
N ARG A 272 1.36 -0.16 24.42
CA ARG A 272 1.90 0.88 23.51
C ARG A 272 2.35 2.13 24.28
N ALA A 273 1.61 2.53 25.31
CA ALA A 273 1.98 3.64 26.18
C ALA A 273 3.28 3.34 26.96
N TRP A 274 3.38 2.16 27.56
CA TRP A 274 4.60 1.70 28.24
C TRP A 274 5.81 1.72 27.28
N ARG A 275 5.67 1.15 26.08
CA ARG A 275 6.76 1.12 25.08
C ARG A 275 7.20 2.51 24.68
N THR A 276 6.26 3.42 24.45
CA THR A 276 6.55 4.82 24.08
C THR A 276 7.33 5.53 25.18
N ALA A 277 6.92 5.35 26.45
CA ALA A 277 7.65 5.90 27.59
C ALA A 277 9.08 5.34 27.68
N ARG A 278 9.25 4.03 27.45
CA ARG A 278 10.56 3.37 27.50
C ARG A 278 11.49 3.80 26.37
N ALA A 279 10.96 3.91 25.15
CA ALA A 279 11.68 4.38 23.98
C ALA A 279 12.17 5.81 24.15
N ARG A 280 11.33 6.69 24.71
CA ARG A 280 11.70 8.07 25.06
C ARG A 280 12.82 8.11 26.09
N ALA A 281 12.75 7.31 27.15
CA ALA A 281 13.81 7.23 28.16
C ALA A 281 15.13 6.69 27.58
N ALA A 282 15.06 5.80 26.60
CA ALA A 282 16.22 5.20 25.93
C ALA A 282 16.71 5.98 24.69
N ARG A 283 16.04 7.10 24.32
CA ARG A 283 16.31 7.88 23.10
C ARG A 283 16.41 7.01 21.83
N THR A 284 15.50 6.06 21.68
CA THR A 284 15.43 5.17 20.52
C THR A 284 14.00 5.09 19.99
N GLU A 285 13.82 4.44 18.84
CA GLU A 285 12.48 4.23 18.28
C GLU A 285 11.68 3.17 19.06
N PRO A 286 10.35 3.32 19.20
CA PRO A 286 9.50 2.37 19.90
C PRO A 286 9.68 0.92 19.43
N ALA A 287 9.72 0.68 18.12
CA ALA A 287 9.88 -0.67 17.55
C ALA A 287 11.20 -1.35 17.95
N THR A 288 12.24 -0.58 18.28
CA THR A 288 13.53 -1.10 18.77
C THR A 288 13.41 -1.75 20.15
N ILE A 289 12.53 -1.21 21.01
CA ILE A 289 12.25 -1.75 22.34
C ILE A 289 11.51 -3.08 22.20
N VAL A 290 10.31 -3.05 21.63
CA VAL A 290 9.46 -4.22 21.34
C VAL A 290 8.64 -3.93 20.07
N PRO A 291 8.70 -4.78 19.01
CA PRO A 291 7.89 -4.60 17.80
C PRO A 291 6.38 -4.64 18.06
N ASP A 292 5.59 -4.06 17.15
CA ASP A 292 4.13 -3.99 17.30
C ASP A 292 3.49 -5.38 17.39
N GLU A 293 3.99 -6.32 16.59
CA GLU A 293 3.50 -7.69 16.50
C GLU A 293 3.63 -8.42 17.85
N VAL A 294 4.67 -8.08 18.62
CA VAL A 294 4.91 -8.67 19.94
C VAL A 294 3.98 -8.06 21.00
N LEU A 295 3.70 -6.76 20.94
CA LEU A 295 2.73 -6.14 21.85
C LEU A 295 1.31 -6.66 21.59
N GLU A 296 0.98 -6.89 20.33
CA GLU A 296 -0.29 -7.47 19.91
C GLU A 296 -0.41 -8.94 20.36
N GLU A 297 0.66 -9.72 20.26
CA GLU A 297 0.69 -11.09 20.78
C GLU A 297 0.52 -11.14 22.30
N ILE A 298 1.13 -10.21 23.05
CA ILE A 298 0.94 -10.08 24.51
C ILE A 298 -0.50 -9.68 24.84
N ALA A 299 -1.08 -8.74 24.10
CA ALA A 299 -2.47 -8.31 24.32
C ALA A 299 -3.48 -9.44 24.06
N VAL A 300 -3.18 -10.33 23.10
CA VAL A 300 -3.99 -11.52 22.79
C VAL A 300 -3.80 -12.63 23.83
N ARG A 301 -2.56 -12.95 24.19
CA ARG A 301 -2.25 -14.06 25.12
C ARG A 301 -2.53 -13.73 26.58
N ARG A 302 -2.43 -12.45 26.96
CA ARG A 302 -2.58 -11.95 28.34
C ARG A 302 -1.77 -12.78 29.34
N PRO A 303 -0.43 -12.85 29.20
CA PRO A 303 0.39 -13.66 30.09
C PRO A 303 0.42 -13.08 31.51
N HIS A 304 0.24 -13.94 32.51
CA HIS A 304 0.29 -13.62 33.94
C HIS A 304 1.56 -14.11 34.60
N THR A 305 2.27 -15.04 33.95
CA THR A 305 3.47 -15.66 34.52
C THR A 305 4.69 -15.51 33.61
N ARG A 306 5.87 -15.61 34.21
CA ARG A 306 7.15 -15.53 33.48
C ARG A 306 7.27 -16.61 32.38
N PRO A 307 6.90 -17.89 32.62
CA PRO A 307 6.87 -18.91 31.56
C PRO A 307 5.95 -18.53 30.39
N GLU A 308 4.79 -17.93 30.65
CA GLU A 308 3.86 -17.54 29.59
C GLU A 308 4.38 -16.37 28.73
N ILE A 309 5.12 -15.42 29.33
CA ILE A 309 5.83 -14.40 28.54
C ILE A 309 6.94 -15.01 27.69
N ASP A 310 7.62 -16.04 28.18
CA ASP A 310 8.74 -16.64 27.45
C ASP A 310 8.28 -17.35 26.17
N GLU A 311 7.01 -17.80 26.14
CA GLU A 311 6.33 -18.40 24.99
C GLU A 311 5.80 -17.38 23.96
N VAL A 312 5.88 -16.08 24.23
CA VAL A 312 5.44 -15.03 23.30
C VAL A 312 6.34 -15.02 22.07
N ALA A 313 5.74 -15.29 20.90
CA ALA A 313 6.45 -15.32 19.63
C ALA A 313 7.04 -13.93 19.29
N GLY A 314 8.29 -13.89 18.83
CA GLY A 314 8.98 -12.64 18.47
C GLY A 314 9.65 -11.90 19.64
N LEU A 315 9.41 -12.31 20.89
CA LEU A 315 10.11 -11.77 22.05
C LEU A 315 11.42 -12.53 22.28
N GLY A 316 12.50 -12.10 21.62
CA GLY A 316 13.81 -12.75 21.72
C GLY A 316 14.42 -12.75 23.13
N PRO A 317 15.38 -13.64 23.43
CA PRO A 317 15.91 -13.88 24.78
C PRO A 317 16.49 -12.63 25.47
N ALA A 318 17.16 -11.76 24.72
CA ALA A 318 17.69 -10.50 25.26
C ALA A 318 16.58 -9.53 25.70
N ARG A 319 15.46 -9.48 24.97
CA ARG A 319 14.30 -8.64 25.31
C ARG A 319 13.50 -9.25 26.45
N ARG A 320 13.35 -10.59 26.50
CA ARG A 320 12.74 -11.30 27.63
C ARG A 320 13.45 -10.99 28.93
N ASN A 321 14.77 -11.13 28.96
CA ASN A 321 15.54 -10.84 30.17
C ASN A 321 15.40 -9.38 30.63
N ARG A 322 15.23 -8.46 29.68
CA ARG A 322 15.21 -7.02 29.95
C ARG A 322 13.84 -6.44 30.30
N PHE A 323 12.76 -6.99 29.73
CA PHE A 323 11.44 -6.32 29.74
C PHE A 323 10.28 -7.18 30.26
N ALA A 324 10.48 -8.47 30.51
CA ALA A 324 9.39 -9.36 30.89
C ALA A 324 8.65 -8.94 32.17
N ASP A 325 9.35 -8.51 33.22
CA ASP A 325 8.69 -8.08 34.47
C ASP A 325 7.91 -6.77 34.28
N GLU A 326 8.44 -5.85 33.46
CA GLU A 326 7.75 -4.61 33.10
C GLU A 326 6.47 -4.89 32.29
N LEU A 327 6.53 -5.85 31.36
CA LEU A 327 5.39 -6.28 30.54
C LEU A 327 4.31 -6.98 31.37
N LEU A 328 4.67 -7.91 32.27
CA LEU A 328 3.73 -8.54 33.21
C LEU A 328 3.06 -7.50 34.10
N ALA A 329 3.81 -6.50 34.58
CA ALA A 329 3.25 -5.42 35.38
C ALA A 329 2.26 -4.54 34.59
N VAL A 330 2.42 -4.39 33.27
CA VAL A 330 1.44 -3.70 32.41
C VAL A 330 0.19 -4.57 32.22
N VAL A 331 0.36 -5.88 32.00
CA VAL A 331 -0.76 -6.83 31.88
C VAL A 331 -1.61 -6.83 33.15
N ALA A 332 -0.97 -7.01 34.32
CA ALA A 332 -1.66 -7.00 35.60
C ALA A 332 -2.44 -5.69 35.84
N ARG A 333 -1.82 -4.52 35.58
CA ARG A 333 -2.46 -3.21 35.79
C ARG A 333 -3.67 -2.98 34.87
N ALA A 334 -3.60 -3.43 33.62
CA ALA A 334 -4.69 -3.24 32.67
C ALA A 334 -5.90 -4.13 32.98
N GLU A 335 -5.72 -5.22 33.71
CA GLU A 335 -6.80 -6.13 34.12
C GLU A 335 -7.47 -5.73 35.43
N HIS A 336 -6.74 -5.10 36.35
CA HIS A 336 -7.32 -4.52 37.57
C HIS A 336 -8.13 -3.24 37.30
N ALA A 337 -8.04 -2.68 36.09
CA ALA A 337 -8.75 -1.47 35.66
C ALA A 337 -10.06 -1.77 34.89
N ARG A 338 -10.50 -3.04 34.84
CA ARG A 338 -11.80 -3.48 34.29
C ARG A 338 -12.82 -3.70 35.38
#